data_AF-A0A7C2IMU1-F1
#
_entry.id   AF-A0A7C2IMU1-F1
#
_cell.length_a   1.000
_cell.length_b   1.000
_cell.length_c   1.000
_cell.angle_alpha   90.00
_cell.angle_beta   90.00
_cell.angle_gamma   90.00
#
_symmetry.space_group_name_H-M   'P 1'
#
loop_
_entity.id
_entity.type
_entity.pdbx_description
1 polymer ?
#
loop_
_entity_poly.entity_id
_entity_poly.type
_entity_poly.pdbx_seq_one_letter_code
_entity_poly.pdbx_strand_id
1 'polypeptide(L)'
;MTRYAATWVLPAAVVLPLAGAWYILMIPPLARELSMGGSPPVTIFAGLSVAFSAVLFLVTFLGPFQRPQAFSLPFAVLLVLLGLGTTAVTEWVREAVRKPYLIYGYMYSNGITHAEADRIDREGALKGARWASVREVQPETRLEAGEELYRLQCASCHTREGFNSIRFAVLGWREEFIDFQLRYLDELKGFMPPFFGTVKERQALAAWLAGLTPRGRHPAAPKVRDPVWGTP
;
A
#
# COMPACT_ATOMS: atom_id res chain seq x y z
N MET A 1 19.92 -2.52 -39.21
CA MET A 1 18.90 -1.85 -38.37
C MET A 1 18.72 -2.52 -37.01
N THR A 2 18.44 -3.83 -36.94
CA THR A 2 18.22 -4.56 -35.66
C THR A 2 19.38 -4.48 -34.66
N ARG A 3 20.63 -4.70 -35.12
CA ARG A 3 21.83 -4.57 -34.25
C ARG A 3 22.00 -3.14 -33.71
N TYR A 4 21.72 -2.13 -34.54
CA TYR A 4 21.77 -0.74 -34.13
C TYR A 4 20.74 -0.44 -33.02
N ALA A 5 19.51 -0.92 -33.17
CA ALA A 5 18.49 -0.81 -32.13
C ALA A 5 18.92 -1.52 -30.83
N ALA A 6 19.48 -2.73 -30.92
CA ALA A 6 19.96 -3.48 -29.76
C ALA A 6 21.15 -2.83 -29.04
N THR A 7 21.91 -1.96 -29.72
CA THR A 7 23.07 -1.26 -29.11
C THR A 7 22.64 -0.37 -27.95
N TRP A 8 21.43 0.19 -27.98
CA TRP A 8 20.89 1.06 -26.92
C TRP A 8 20.62 0.33 -25.60
N VAL A 9 20.53 -0.99 -25.60
CA VAL A 9 20.38 -1.79 -24.38
C VAL A 9 21.70 -1.91 -23.60
N LEU A 10 22.85 -1.78 -24.26
CA LEU A 10 24.17 -1.84 -23.62
C LEU A 10 24.42 -0.70 -22.62
N PRO A 11 24.27 0.59 -22.99
CA PRO A 11 24.43 1.67 -22.01
C PRO A 11 23.36 1.59 -20.92
N ALA A 12 22.12 1.21 -21.25
CA ALA A 12 21.05 1.03 -20.26
C ALA A 12 21.40 -0.03 -19.21
N ALA A 13 22.08 -1.11 -19.60
CA ALA A 13 22.51 -2.17 -18.68
C ALA A 13 23.52 -1.71 -17.62
N VAL A 14 24.23 -0.60 -17.88
CA VAL A 14 25.15 0.01 -16.92
C VAL A 14 24.45 1.14 -16.16
N VAL A 15 23.73 2.01 -16.86
CA VAL A 15 23.08 3.19 -16.27
C VAL A 15 21.95 2.79 -15.32
N LEU A 16 21.12 1.81 -15.67
CA LEU A 16 19.94 1.45 -14.86
C LEU A 16 20.30 0.84 -13.50
N PRO A 17 21.25 -0.12 -13.37
CA PRO A 17 21.67 -0.60 -12.05
C PRO A 17 22.29 0.49 -11.18
N LEU A 18 23.07 1.40 -11.77
CA LEU A 18 23.65 2.53 -11.04
C LEU A 18 22.57 3.51 -10.56
N ALA A 19 21.62 3.85 -11.43
CA ALA A 19 20.48 4.69 -11.09
C ALA A 19 19.57 4.03 -10.05
N GLY A 20 19.35 2.71 -10.14
CA GLY A 20 18.59 1.93 -9.18
C GLY A 20 19.27 1.88 -7.81
N ALA A 21 20.58 1.65 -7.77
CA ALA A 21 21.36 1.69 -6.53
C ALA A 21 21.31 3.10 -5.90
N TRP A 22 21.52 4.15 -6.71
CA TRP A 22 21.38 5.54 -6.26
C TRP A 22 19.98 5.81 -5.69
N TYR A 23 18.93 5.38 -6.39
CA TYR A 23 17.54 5.53 -5.93
C TYR A 23 17.33 4.89 -4.56
N ILE A 24 17.75 3.64 -4.38
CA ILE A 24 17.62 2.90 -3.11
C ILE A 24 18.40 3.56 -1.96
N LEU A 25 19.51 4.23 -2.26
CA LEU A 25 20.30 4.98 -1.28
C LEU A 25 19.65 6.30 -0.88
N MET A 26 18.84 6.90 -1.76
CA MET A 26 18.20 8.20 -1.53
C MET A 26 16.82 8.09 -0.88
N ILE A 27 16.15 6.94 -1.00
CA ILE A 27 14.84 6.76 -0.37
C ILE A 27 14.95 6.60 1.17
N PRO A 28 13.91 6.99 1.92
CA PRO A 28 13.88 6.88 3.38
C PRO A 28 14.11 5.44 3.89
N PRO A 29 14.60 5.28 5.14
CA PRO A 29 14.88 3.96 5.71
C PRO A 29 13.69 2.97 5.66
N LEU A 30 12.48 3.43 5.99
CA LEU A 30 11.27 2.60 5.94
C LEU A 30 10.98 2.10 4.52
N ALA A 31 11.04 2.98 3.53
CA ALA A 31 10.82 2.63 2.12
C ALA A 31 11.85 1.62 1.62
N ARG A 32 13.12 1.79 2.03
CA ARG A 32 14.20 0.85 1.74
C ARG A 32 13.93 -0.52 2.36
N GLU A 33 13.59 -0.55 3.64
CA GLU A 33 13.31 -1.78 4.39
C GLU A 33 12.17 -2.59 3.76
N LEU A 34 11.09 -1.94 3.32
CA LEU A 34 9.98 -2.62 2.63
C LEU A 34 10.44 -3.43 1.42
N SER A 35 11.39 -2.90 0.64
CA SER A 35 11.96 -3.60 -0.53
C SER A 35 13.04 -4.63 -0.20
N MET A 36 13.59 -4.61 1.02
CA MET A 36 14.73 -5.43 1.46
C MET A 36 14.36 -6.50 2.50
N GLY A 37 13.07 -6.76 2.70
CA GLY A 37 12.59 -7.83 3.59
C GLY A 37 11.45 -7.42 4.53
N GLY A 38 11.22 -6.13 4.73
CA GLY A 38 10.14 -5.62 5.58
C GLY A 38 8.73 -5.93 5.05
N SER A 39 8.63 -6.27 3.75
CA SER A 39 7.40 -6.79 3.15
C SER A 39 7.74 -7.89 2.14
N PRO A 40 7.36 -9.17 2.40
CA PRO A 40 7.67 -10.26 1.49
C PRO A 40 7.18 -10.03 0.05
N PRO A 41 5.94 -9.54 -0.20
CA PRO A 41 5.50 -9.23 -1.55
C PRO A 41 6.37 -8.17 -2.25
N VAL A 42 6.72 -7.08 -1.55
CA VAL A 42 7.54 -6.00 -2.13
C VAL A 42 8.94 -6.47 -2.45
N THR A 43 9.52 -7.27 -1.57
CA THR A 43 10.85 -7.85 -1.75
C THR A 43 10.90 -8.81 -2.94
N ILE A 44 9.89 -9.67 -3.10
CA ILE A 44 9.80 -10.58 -4.25
C ILE A 44 9.70 -9.80 -5.56
N PHE A 45 8.83 -8.80 -5.63
CA PHE A 45 8.65 -8.02 -6.86
C PHE A 45 9.87 -7.13 -7.18
N ALA A 46 10.59 -6.65 -6.16
CA ALA A 46 11.87 -5.97 -6.35
C ALA A 46 12.92 -6.91 -6.95
N GLY A 47 13.00 -8.15 -6.45
CA GLY A 47 13.86 -9.18 -7.03
C GLY A 47 13.47 -9.54 -8.47
N LEU A 48 12.17 -9.65 -8.77
CA LEU A 48 11.66 -9.90 -10.12
C LEU A 48 11.98 -8.74 -11.08
N SER A 49 11.92 -7.49 -10.63
CA SER A 49 12.33 -6.32 -11.43
C SER A 49 13.78 -6.43 -11.89
N VAL A 50 14.69 -6.79 -10.97
CA VAL A 50 16.11 -7.01 -11.28
C VAL A 50 16.27 -8.21 -12.21
N ALA A 51 15.61 -9.33 -11.92
CA ALA A 51 15.70 -10.55 -12.71
C ALA A 51 15.19 -10.35 -14.16
N PHE A 52 14.04 -9.73 -14.34
CA PHE A 52 13.49 -9.45 -15.67
C PHE A 52 14.35 -8.47 -16.45
N SER A 53 14.91 -7.44 -15.79
CA SER A 53 15.88 -6.53 -16.42
C SER A 53 17.12 -7.27 -16.90
N ALA A 54 17.66 -8.19 -16.08
CA ALA A 54 18.81 -9.01 -16.45
C ALA A 54 18.50 -9.97 -17.61
N VAL A 55 17.33 -10.63 -17.59
CA VAL A 55 16.89 -11.50 -18.68
C VAL A 55 16.68 -10.71 -19.97
N LEU A 56 16.03 -9.54 -19.91
CA LEU A 56 15.82 -8.67 -21.06
C LEU A 56 17.15 -8.26 -21.69
N PHE A 57 18.14 -7.89 -20.87
CA PHE A 57 19.49 -7.59 -21.32
C PHE A 57 20.14 -8.80 -22.00
N LEU A 58 20.16 -9.97 -21.33
CA LEU A 58 20.82 -11.18 -21.83
C LEU A 58 20.21 -11.66 -23.15
N VAL A 59 18.88 -11.69 -23.25
CA VAL A 59 18.17 -12.10 -24.47
C VAL A 59 18.43 -11.12 -25.61
N THR A 60 18.45 -9.81 -25.33
CA THR A 60 18.76 -8.79 -26.36
C THR A 60 20.21 -8.88 -26.82
N PHE A 61 21.14 -9.12 -25.90
CA PHE A 61 22.57 -9.24 -26.18
C PHE A 61 22.90 -10.51 -26.98
N LEU A 62 22.43 -11.68 -26.54
CA LEU A 62 22.70 -12.97 -27.19
C LEU A 62 21.92 -13.16 -28.50
N GLY A 63 20.78 -12.49 -28.63
CA GLY A 63 19.92 -12.52 -29.82
C GLY A 63 20.25 -11.39 -30.81
N PRO A 64 19.44 -10.33 -30.90
CA PRO A 64 19.53 -9.31 -31.96
C PRO A 64 20.86 -8.56 -32.04
N PHE A 65 21.61 -8.44 -30.95
CA PHE A 65 22.94 -7.80 -31.00
C PHE A 65 23.98 -8.71 -31.66
N GLN A 66 24.12 -9.96 -31.22
CA GLN A 66 25.09 -10.91 -31.78
C GLN A 66 24.64 -11.54 -33.11
N ARG A 67 23.34 -11.87 -33.24
CA ARG A 67 22.73 -12.55 -34.38
C ARG A 67 21.53 -11.75 -34.96
N PRO A 68 21.76 -10.54 -35.51
CA PRO A 68 20.67 -9.69 -35.99
C PRO A 68 19.83 -10.32 -37.11
N GLN A 69 20.43 -11.20 -37.93
CA GLN A 69 19.75 -11.93 -39.01
C GLN A 69 18.75 -12.99 -38.52
N ALA A 70 18.81 -13.41 -37.26
CA ALA A 70 17.89 -14.40 -36.67
C ALA A 70 16.67 -13.75 -35.98
N PHE A 71 16.55 -12.41 -36.03
CA PHE A 71 15.48 -11.68 -35.37
C PHE A 71 14.15 -11.86 -36.10
N SER A 72 13.14 -12.36 -35.39
CA SER A 72 11.82 -12.65 -35.92
C SER A 72 10.72 -11.88 -35.16
N LEU A 73 9.52 -11.79 -35.73
CA LEU A 73 8.39 -11.14 -35.07
C LEU A 73 8.05 -11.77 -33.69
N PRO A 74 7.99 -13.11 -33.52
CA PRO A 74 7.79 -13.70 -32.19
C PRO A 74 8.84 -13.27 -31.17
N PHE A 75 10.10 -13.14 -31.60
CA PHE A 75 11.16 -12.66 -30.73
C PHE A 75 10.98 -11.18 -30.35
N ALA A 76 10.53 -10.34 -31.29
CA ALA A 76 10.19 -8.95 -31.01
C ALA A 76 9.05 -8.84 -29.99
N VAL A 77 7.99 -9.63 -30.16
CA VAL A 77 6.86 -9.70 -29.21
C VAL A 77 7.34 -10.13 -27.82
N LEU A 78 8.22 -11.14 -27.74
CA LEU A 78 8.83 -11.57 -26.48
C LEU A 78 9.58 -10.42 -25.78
N LEU A 79 10.41 -9.66 -26.51
CA LEU A 79 11.12 -8.51 -25.93
C LEU A 79 10.16 -7.43 -25.43
N VAL A 80 9.07 -7.15 -26.15
CA VAL A 80 8.04 -6.19 -25.72
C VAL A 80 7.35 -6.68 -24.45
N LEU A 81 6.96 -7.96 -24.36
CA LEU A 81 6.34 -8.52 -23.16
C LEU A 81 7.28 -8.50 -21.95
N LEU A 82 8.57 -8.82 -22.15
CA LEU A 82 9.58 -8.71 -21.10
C LEU A 82 9.79 -7.25 -20.66
N GLY A 83 9.82 -6.31 -21.60
CA GLY A 83 9.92 -4.89 -21.31
C GLY A 83 8.73 -4.37 -20.50
N LEU A 84 7.50 -4.65 -20.96
CA LEU A 84 6.27 -4.28 -20.26
C LEU A 84 6.18 -4.96 -18.89
N GLY A 85 6.56 -6.24 -18.80
CA GLY A 85 6.60 -6.97 -17.54
C GLY A 85 7.58 -6.35 -16.55
N THR A 86 8.78 -6.00 -17.01
CA THR A 86 9.79 -5.29 -16.21
C THR A 86 9.25 -3.94 -15.72
N THR A 87 8.64 -3.14 -16.61
CA THR A 87 8.03 -1.86 -16.23
C THR A 87 6.91 -2.06 -15.22
N ALA A 88 6.03 -3.04 -15.42
CA ALA A 88 4.90 -3.29 -14.54
C ALA A 88 5.34 -3.66 -13.11
N VAL A 89 6.29 -4.60 -12.96
CA VAL A 89 6.80 -4.98 -11.63
C VAL A 89 7.57 -3.84 -10.97
N THR A 90 8.34 -3.07 -11.75
CA THR A 90 9.14 -1.95 -11.22
C THR A 90 8.25 -0.80 -10.76
N GLU A 91 7.24 -0.42 -11.55
CA GLU A 91 6.27 0.61 -11.15
C GLU A 91 5.45 0.18 -9.94
N TRP A 92 5.10 -1.10 -9.84
CA TRP A 92 4.40 -1.62 -8.67
C TRP A 92 5.28 -1.54 -7.40
N VAL A 93 6.58 -1.86 -7.49
CA VAL A 93 7.52 -1.70 -6.37
C VAL A 93 7.68 -0.24 -6.02
N ARG A 94 7.87 0.65 -7.01
CA ARG A 94 7.97 2.10 -6.82
C ARG A 94 6.74 2.66 -6.08
N GLU A 95 5.56 2.17 -6.45
CA GLU A 95 4.30 2.50 -5.80
C GLU A 95 4.22 1.97 -4.37
N ALA A 96 4.68 0.74 -4.13
CA ALA A 96 4.61 0.12 -2.82
C ALA A 96 5.55 0.80 -1.81
N VAL A 97 6.78 1.13 -2.21
CA VAL A 97 7.79 1.73 -1.32
C VAL A 97 7.52 3.19 -0.98
N ARG A 98 6.71 3.91 -1.79
CA ARG A 98 6.37 5.31 -1.46
C ARG A 98 5.32 5.45 -0.36
N LYS A 99 4.59 4.37 -0.06
CA LYS A 99 3.57 4.37 0.99
C LYS A 99 4.20 4.68 2.36
N PRO A 100 3.53 5.45 3.24
CA PRO A 100 2.11 5.81 3.22
C PRO A 100 1.78 7.09 2.42
N TYR A 101 2.72 7.59 1.60
CA TYR A 101 2.58 8.85 0.89
C TYR A 101 2.15 8.67 -0.57
N LEU A 102 1.37 9.64 -1.07
CA LEU A 102 1.23 9.89 -2.50
C LEU A 102 2.40 10.74 -3.00
N ILE A 103 2.72 11.80 -2.24
CA ILE A 103 3.88 12.68 -2.42
C ILE A 103 4.61 12.75 -1.09
N TYR A 104 5.85 12.26 -1.06
CA TYR A 104 6.60 12.08 0.18
C TYR A 104 6.74 13.39 0.96
N GLY A 105 6.37 13.37 2.24
CA GLY A 105 6.44 14.55 3.13
C GLY A 105 5.43 15.66 2.82
N TYR A 106 4.53 15.47 1.85
CA TYR A 106 3.53 16.48 1.48
C TYR A 106 2.10 15.97 1.58
N MET A 107 1.81 14.78 1.04
CA MET A 107 0.45 14.23 0.97
C MET A 107 0.43 12.71 1.18
N TYR A 108 -0.45 12.26 2.08
CA TYR A 108 -0.71 10.85 2.36
C TYR A 108 -1.50 10.17 1.24
N SER A 109 -1.53 8.83 1.22
CA SER A 109 -2.25 8.03 0.21
C SER A 109 -3.77 8.18 0.27
N ASN A 110 -4.31 8.75 1.33
CA ASN A 110 -5.72 9.12 1.46
C ASN A 110 -6.01 10.57 0.99
N GLY A 111 -5.00 11.29 0.48
CA GLY A 111 -5.13 12.64 -0.05
C GLY A 111 -5.01 13.76 0.99
N ILE A 112 -4.91 13.43 2.28
CA ILE A 112 -4.70 14.43 3.34
C ILE A 112 -3.28 14.97 3.24
N THR A 113 -3.15 16.30 3.25
CA THR A 113 -1.83 16.95 3.26
C THR A 113 -1.26 17.05 4.67
N HIS A 114 0.07 17.10 4.79
CA HIS A 114 0.73 17.33 6.08
C HIS A 114 0.28 18.64 6.74
N ALA A 115 -0.02 19.67 5.96
CA ALA A 115 -0.48 20.97 6.48
C ALA A 115 -1.90 20.89 7.08
N GLU A 116 -2.72 19.93 6.64
CA GLU A 116 -4.10 19.78 7.11
C GLU A 116 -4.24 18.75 8.23
N ALA A 117 -3.29 17.80 8.34
CA ALA A 117 -3.31 16.69 9.31
C ALA A 117 -3.63 17.17 10.73
N ASP A 118 -2.82 18.11 11.26
CA ASP A 118 -2.99 18.68 12.59
C ASP A 118 -4.35 19.33 12.83
N ARG A 119 -4.89 19.99 11.80
CA ARG A 119 -6.21 20.64 11.88
C ARG A 119 -7.31 19.59 11.91
N ILE A 120 -7.22 18.58 11.05
CA ILE A 120 -8.20 17.48 10.97
C ILE A 120 -8.21 16.68 12.27
N ASP A 121 -7.07 16.41 12.88
CA ASP A 121 -7.00 15.69 14.16
C ASP A 121 -7.69 16.43 15.30
N ARG A 122 -7.60 17.77 15.32
CA ARG A 122 -8.24 18.60 16.33
C ARG A 122 -9.72 18.87 16.06
N GLU A 123 -10.07 19.20 14.83
CA GLU A 123 -11.40 19.68 14.45
C GLU A 123 -12.34 18.59 13.96
N GLY A 124 -11.80 17.45 13.54
CA GLY A 124 -12.49 16.32 12.95
C GLY A 124 -12.51 16.32 11.42
N ALA A 125 -12.40 15.13 10.83
CA ALA A 125 -12.39 14.92 9.39
C ALA A 125 -13.74 15.23 8.73
N LEU A 126 -14.85 14.88 9.39
CA LEU A 126 -16.21 15.07 8.86
C LEU A 126 -16.57 16.55 8.73
N LYS A 127 -16.10 17.37 9.66
CA LYS A 127 -16.36 18.82 9.66
C LYS A 127 -15.72 19.50 8.44
N GLY A 128 -14.48 19.13 8.13
CA GLY A 128 -13.71 19.67 7.00
C GLY A 128 -14.08 19.09 5.64
N ALA A 129 -14.72 17.93 5.58
CA ALA A 129 -15.06 17.25 4.33
C ALA A 129 -16.22 17.93 3.60
N ARG A 130 -15.98 18.50 2.40
CA ARG A 130 -16.99 19.25 1.65
C ARG A 130 -18.26 18.43 1.36
N TRP A 131 -18.11 17.14 1.06
CA TRP A 131 -19.18 16.25 0.61
C TRP A 131 -19.66 15.24 1.66
N ALA A 132 -19.25 15.38 2.92
CA ALA A 132 -19.75 14.51 3.98
C ALA A 132 -21.23 14.81 4.27
N SER A 133 -22.07 13.76 4.30
CA SER A 133 -23.48 13.87 4.68
C SER A 133 -23.64 14.18 6.17
N VAL A 134 -22.74 13.65 6.99
CA VAL A 134 -22.68 13.86 8.43
C VAL A 134 -21.47 14.74 8.77
N ARG A 135 -21.67 15.80 9.56
CA ARG A 135 -20.61 16.75 9.95
C ARG A 135 -19.98 16.45 11.31
N GLU A 136 -20.72 15.78 12.17
CA GLU A 136 -20.32 15.47 13.54
C GLU A 136 -20.90 14.12 13.96
N VAL A 137 -20.17 13.40 14.82
CA VAL A 137 -20.63 12.11 15.35
C VAL A 137 -21.68 12.33 16.42
N GLN A 138 -22.93 11.94 16.12
CA GLN A 138 -24.03 11.88 17.09
C GLN A 138 -24.41 10.42 17.36
N PRO A 139 -25.04 10.10 18.51
CA PRO A 139 -25.42 8.73 18.84
C PRO A 139 -26.27 8.05 17.76
N GLU A 140 -27.20 8.80 17.15
CA GLU A 140 -28.15 8.32 16.15
C GLU A 140 -27.48 8.09 14.78
N THR A 141 -26.45 8.87 14.46
CA THR A 141 -25.74 8.84 13.16
C THR A 141 -24.37 8.17 13.24
N ARG A 142 -24.03 7.53 14.37
CA ARG A 142 -22.70 6.97 14.64
C ARG A 142 -22.19 6.05 13.51
N LEU A 143 -23.05 5.16 13.01
CA LEU A 143 -22.66 4.23 11.94
C LEU A 143 -22.52 4.94 10.58
N GLU A 144 -23.37 5.91 10.27
CA GLU A 144 -23.28 6.71 9.05
C GLU A 144 -22.00 7.54 9.03
N ALA A 145 -21.66 8.17 10.16
CA ALA A 145 -20.40 8.87 10.35
C ALA A 145 -19.18 7.95 10.14
N GLY A 146 -19.24 6.72 10.66
CA GLY A 146 -18.21 5.71 10.43
C GLY A 146 -18.05 5.32 8.96
N GLU A 147 -19.16 5.19 8.23
CA GLU A 147 -19.18 4.92 6.80
C GLU A 147 -18.55 6.06 5.98
N GLU A 148 -18.87 7.30 6.33
CA GLU A 148 -18.30 8.50 5.72
C GLU A 148 -16.79 8.58 5.97
N LEU A 149 -16.33 8.31 7.19
CA LEU A 149 -14.90 8.27 7.52
C LEU A 149 -14.17 7.20 6.70
N TYR A 150 -14.78 6.03 6.50
CA TYR A 150 -14.25 5.00 5.60
C TYR A 150 -14.15 5.51 4.16
N ARG A 151 -15.17 6.20 3.65
CA ARG A 151 -15.16 6.79 2.30
C ARG A 151 -14.04 7.84 2.15
N LEU A 152 -13.86 8.68 3.17
CA LEU A 152 -12.89 9.77 3.15
C LEU A 152 -11.45 9.28 3.26
N GLN A 153 -11.17 8.31 4.12
CA GLN A 153 -9.79 7.97 4.49
C GLN A 153 -9.32 6.58 4.06
N CYS A 154 -10.24 5.67 3.75
CA CYS A 154 -9.89 4.26 3.52
C CYS A 154 -10.22 3.78 2.10
N ALA A 155 -11.30 4.32 1.51
CA ALA A 155 -11.85 3.81 0.25
C ALA A 155 -10.93 4.00 -0.97
N SER A 156 -9.95 4.92 -0.90
CA SER A 156 -8.95 5.08 -1.98
C SER A 156 -8.06 3.85 -2.15
N CYS A 157 -7.86 3.08 -1.09
CA CYS A 157 -7.00 1.90 -1.07
C CYS A 157 -7.78 0.61 -0.84
N HIS A 158 -8.83 0.65 0.00
CA HIS A 158 -9.60 -0.51 0.38
C HIS A 158 -10.98 -0.49 -0.24
N THR A 159 -11.34 -1.54 -0.96
CA THR A 159 -12.73 -1.79 -1.34
C THR A 159 -13.53 -2.30 -0.13
N ARG A 160 -14.85 -2.26 -0.21
CA ARG A 160 -15.69 -2.94 0.80
C ARG A 160 -15.54 -4.45 0.68
N GLU A 161 -15.60 -4.96 -0.54
CA GLU A 161 -15.55 -6.38 -0.89
C GLU A 161 -14.69 -6.60 -2.13
N GLY A 162 -14.13 -7.81 -2.28
CA GLY A 162 -13.24 -8.14 -3.38
C GLY A 162 -11.79 -7.73 -3.14
N PHE A 163 -11.16 -7.11 -4.15
CA PHE A 163 -9.74 -6.80 -4.13
C PHE A 163 -9.38 -5.82 -3.01
N ASN A 164 -8.43 -6.19 -2.15
CA ASN A 164 -8.03 -5.44 -0.96
C ASN A 164 -9.21 -5.06 -0.03
N SER A 165 -10.17 -5.97 0.12
CA SER A 165 -11.39 -5.77 0.92
C SER A 165 -11.10 -5.44 2.38
N ILE A 166 -11.69 -4.34 2.88
CA ILE A 166 -11.65 -4.00 4.30
C ILE A 166 -12.43 -5.01 5.14
N ARG A 167 -13.55 -5.53 4.62
CA ARG A 167 -14.38 -6.53 5.30
C ARG A 167 -13.58 -7.80 5.63
N PHE A 168 -12.72 -8.23 4.71
CA PHE A 168 -11.82 -9.35 4.96
C PHE A 168 -10.74 -8.99 5.97
N ALA A 169 -10.18 -7.78 5.89
CA ALA A 169 -9.11 -7.32 6.79
C ALA A 169 -9.55 -7.20 8.26
N VAL A 170 -10.81 -6.89 8.53
CA VAL A 170 -11.37 -6.79 9.90
C VAL A 170 -12.20 -8.01 10.31
N LEU A 171 -12.16 -9.09 9.53
CA LEU A 171 -13.04 -10.24 9.74
C LEU A 171 -12.83 -10.85 11.13
N GLY A 172 -13.89 -10.88 11.94
CA GLY A 172 -13.86 -11.42 13.29
C GLY A 172 -13.20 -10.51 14.32
N TRP A 173 -12.82 -9.28 13.95
CA TRP A 173 -12.32 -8.31 14.92
C TRP A 173 -13.48 -7.74 15.73
N ARG A 174 -13.22 -7.46 17.01
CA ARG A 174 -14.14 -6.72 17.88
C ARG A 174 -13.92 -5.22 17.69
N GLU A 175 -14.95 -4.42 17.98
CA GLU A 175 -14.89 -2.95 17.85
C GLU A 175 -13.69 -2.35 18.59
N GLU A 176 -13.39 -2.81 19.81
CA GLU A 176 -12.29 -2.27 20.61
C GLU A 176 -10.93 -2.60 20.00
N PHE A 177 -10.82 -3.78 19.37
CA PHE A 177 -9.60 -4.15 18.66
C PHE A 177 -9.45 -3.32 17.39
N ILE A 178 -10.53 -3.07 16.64
CA ILE A 178 -10.48 -2.19 15.47
C ILE A 178 -10.08 -0.77 15.90
N ASP A 179 -10.67 -0.24 16.97
CA ASP A 179 -10.34 1.08 17.52
C ASP A 179 -8.85 1.18 17.86
N PHE A 180 -8.30 0.18 18.55
CA PHE A 180 -6.86 0.09 18.83
C PHE A 180 -6.01 0.09 17.55
N GLN A 181 -6.40 -0.72 16.56
CA GLN A 181 -5.69 -0.83 15.28
C GLN A 181 -5.72 0.49 14.50
N LEU A 182 -6.82 1.24 14.55
CA LEU A 182 -6.92 2.56 13.92
C LEU A 182 -6.08 3.62 14.64
N ARG A 183 -5.86 3.49 15.95
CA ARG A 183 -5.07 4.46 16.74
C ARG A 183 -3.59 4.41 16.40
N TYR A 184 -3.06 3.22 16.15
CA TYR A 184 -1.65 2.96 15.89
C TYR A 184 -1.45 2.43 14.47
N LEU A 185 -2.25 2.94 13.52
CA LEU A 185 -2.39 2.33 12.21
C LEU A 185 -1.08 2.31 11.42
N ASP A 186 -0.38 3.45 11.43
CA ASP A 186 0.91 3.65 10.79
C ASP A 186 2.06 2.97 11.53
N GLU A 187 1.99 2.83 12.85
CA GLU A 187 3.00 2.09 13.62
C GLU A 187 2.91 0.58 13.38
N LEU A 188 1.69 0.04 13.37
CA LEU A 188 1.43 -1.38 13.19
C LEU A 188 1.49 -1.80 11.72
N LYS A 189 1.23 -0.86 10.81
CA LYS A 189 1.27 -1.05 9.36
C LYS A 189 1.93 0.18 8.72
N GLY A 190 3.26 0.22 8.70
CA GLY A 190 4.05 1.35 8.16
C GLY A 190 3.74 1.82 6.75
N PHE A 191 3.01 1.02 5.96
CA PHE A 191 2.53 1.40 4.62
C PHE A 191 1.12 2.02 4.61
N MET A 192 0.46 2.17 5.76
CA MET A 192 -0.82 2.86 5.92
C MET A 192 -0.58 4.25 6.53
N PRO A 193 -1.32 5.28 6.09
CA PRO A 193 -1.27 6.58 6.76
C PRO A 193 -1.91 6.47 8.16
N PRO A 194 -1.56 7.39 9.08
CA PRO A 194 -2.28 7.52 10.34
C PRO A 194 -3.77 7.74 10.09
N PHE A 195 -4.61 7.35 11.06
CA PHE A 195 -6.00 7.81 11.06
C PHE A 195 -6.02 9.29 11.47
N PHE A 196 -6.67 10.13 10.68
CA PHE A 196 -6.82 11.55 10.99
C PHE A 196 -8.21 11.87 11.48
N GLY A 197 -8.36 12.48 12.65
CA GLY A 197 -9.65 12.88 13.20
C GLY A 197 -9.80 12.65 14.68
N THR A 198 -10.98 13.00 15.19
CA THR A 198 -11.22 12.97 16.65
C THR A 198 -11.37 11.53 17.17
N VAL A 199 -11.23 11.36 18.49
CA VAL A 199 -11.48 10.07 19.15
C VAL A 199 -12.88 9.54 18.85
N LYS A 200 -13.90 10.42 18.82
CA LYS A 200 -15.28 10.04 18.51
C LYS A 200 -15.43 9.54 17.07
N GLU A 201 -14.76 10.19 16.13
CA GLU A 201 -14.74 9.76 14.72
C GLU A 201 -14.06 8.41 14.56
N ARG A 202 -12.88 8.20 15.16
CA ARG A 202 -12.19 6.90 15.15
C ARG A 202 -13.07 5.78 15.68
N GLN A 203 -13.76 6.02 16.80
CA GLN A 203 -14.69 5.06 17.41
C GLN A 203 -15.95 4.82 16.57
N ALA A 204 -16.42 5.83 15.83
CA ALA A 204 -17.53 5.67 14.88
C ALA A 204 -17.12 4.80 13.69
N LEU A 205 -15.92 5.03 13.13
CA LEU A 205 -15.33 4.18 12.10
C LEU A 205 -15.14 2.74 12.60
N ALA A 206 -14.63 2.55 13.81
CA ALA A 206 -14.45 1.23 14.41
C ALA A 206 -15.77 0.46 14.53
N ALA A 207 -16.84 1.12 15.00
CA ALA A 207 -18.17 0.53 15.12
C ALA A 207 -18.74 0.11 13.76
N TRP A 208 -18.62 0.97 12.75
CA TRP A 208 -19.07 0.65 11.40
C TRP A 208 -18.28 -0.53 10.80
N LEU A 209 -16.96 -0.56 10.95
CA LEU A 209 -16.11 -1.65 10.50
C LEU A 209 -16.44 -2.98 11.19
N ALA A 210 -16.70 -2.96 12.51
CA ALA A 210 -17.13 -4.14 13.25
C ALA A 210 -18.44 -4.71 12.68
N GLY A 211 -19.36 -3.83 12.26
CA GLY A 211 -20.63 -4.17 11.62
C GLY A 211 -20.50 -4.85 10.24
N LEU A 212 -19.33 -4.82 9.60
CA LEU A 212 -19.10 -5.51 8.32
C LEU A 212 -18.92 -7.04 8.48
N THR A 213 -18.59 -7.50 9.69
CA THR A 213 -18.44 -8.92 9.97
C THR A 213 -19.83 -9.59 10.02
N PRO A 214 -20.06 -10.70 9.27
CA PRO A 214 -21.32 -11.43 9.37
C PRO A 214 -21.57 -11.93 10.80
N ARG A 215 -22.82 -11.80 11.27
CA ARG A 215 -23.25 -12.30 12.59
C ARG A 215 -22.90 -13.78 12.73
N GLY A 216 -22.22 -14.15 13.82
CA GLY A 216 -21.76 -15.53 14.10
C GLY A 216 -20.27 -15.79 13.87
N ARG A 217 -19.51 -14.84 13.30
CA ARG A 217 -18.04 -14.91 13.20
C ARG A 217 -17.30 -14.00 14.18
N HIS A 218 -18.01 -13.32 15.08
CA HIS A 218 -17.36 -12.66 16.20
C HIS A 218 -16.84 -13.73 17.16
N PRO A 219 -15.55 -13.76 17.48
CA PRO A 219 -15.03 -14.64 18.51
C PRO A 219 -15.77 -14.33 19.82
N ALA A 220 -16.19 -15.38 20.52
CA ALA A 220 -16.76 -15.22 21.85
C ALA A 220 -15.79 -14.39 22.71
N ALA A 221 -16.34 -13.50 23.55
CA ALA A 221 -15.51 -12.74 24.47
C ALA A 221 -14.59 -13.72 25.23
N PRO A 222 -13.28 -13.42 25.35
CA PRO A 222 -12.41 -14.26 26.14
C PRO A 222 -13.03 -14.36 27.54
N LYS A 223 -13.22 -15.58 28.03
CA LYS A 223 -13.57 -15.79 29.43
C LYS A 223 -12.42 -15.21 30.23
N VAL A 224 -12.59 -14.01 30.75
CA VAL A 224 -11.68 -13.43 31.73
C VAL A 224 -11.72 -14.42 32.89
N ARG A 225 -10.67 -15.23 33.01
CA ARG A 225 -10.43 -15.97 34.23
C ARG A 225 -9.97 -14.92 35.21
N ASP A 226 -10.66 -14.81 36.35
CA ASP A 226 -10.18 -13.98 37.45
C ASP A 226 -8.71 -14.31 37.69
N PRO A 227 -7.83 -13.30 37.81
CA PRO A 227 -6.44 -13.56 38.14
C PRO A 227 -6.43 -14.34 39.45
N VAL A 228 -5.93 -15.58 39.39
CA VAL A 228 -5.62 -16.37 40.58
C VAL A 228 -4.38 -15.73 41.20
N TRP A 229 -4.59 -14.63 41.90
CA TRP A 229 -3.63 -14.14 42.86
C TRP A 229 -3.62 -15.19 43.98
N GLY A 230 -2.60 -16.04 43.98
CA GLY A 230 -2.29 -16.86 45.14
C GLY A 230 -2.10 -15.90 46.32
N THR A 231 -3.02 -15.94 47.27
CA THR A 231 -2.81 -15.38 48.59
C THR A 231 -1.66 -16.12 49.27
N PRO A 232 -0.85 -15.42 50.10
CA PRO A 232 0.49 -15.83 50.52
C PRO A 232 0.56 -17.17 51.25
#